data_AF-A0A7Z0VQL2-F1
#
_entry.id   AF-A0A7Z0VQL2-F1
#
_cell.length_a   1.000
_cell.length_b   1.000
_cell.length_c   1.000
_cell.angle_alpha   90.00
_cell.angle_beta   90.00
_cell.angle_gamma   90.00
#
_symmetry.space_group_name_H-M   'P 1'
#
loop_
_entity.id
_entity.type
_entity.pdbx_description
1 polymer ?
#
loop_
_entity_poly.entity_id
_entity_poly.type
_entity_poly.pdbx_seq_one_letter_code
_entity_poly.pdbx_strand_id
1 'polypeptide(L)' 'MGRCIVVRTKGYGGCVLPGQWGNEAHTEMGNDNAPAGTVVANRRAVNGLGSQWALTTHSDLAVLD' A
#
# COMPACT_ATOMS: atom_id res chain seq x y z
N MET A 1 -14.30 -1.11 -17.71
CA MET A 1 -14.49 -0.78 -16.28
C MET A 1 -13.11 -0.60 -15.67
N GLY A 2 -12.84 0.52 -14.98
CA GLY A 2 -11.55 0.74 -14.33
C GLY A 2 -11.42 -0.15 -13.09
N ARG A 3 -10.25 -0.77 -12.91
CA ARG A 3 -9.91 -1.45 -11.66
C ARG A 3 -9.46 -0.38 -10.65
N CYS A 4 -10.22 -0.20 -9.58
CA CYS A 4 -9.77 0.61 -8.44
C CYS A 4 -8.84 -0.25 -7.58
N ILE A 5 -7.87 0.36 -6.91
CA ILE A 5 -7.01 -0.32 -5.93
C ILE A 5 -7.08 0.45 -4.62
N VAL A 6 -6.84 -0.23 -3.51
CA VAL A 6 -6.75 0.43 -2.21
C VAL A 6 -5.30 0.82 -1.95
N VAL A 7 -5.09 2.10 -1.66
CA VAL A 7 -3.79 2.64 -1.27
C VAL A 7 -3.88 3.20 0.14
N ARG A 8 -3.14 2.60 1.08
CA ARG A 8 -3.04 3.08 2.45
C ARG A 8 -1.75 3.86 2.64
N THR A 9 -1.82 5.11 3.10
CA THR A 9 -0.63 5.91 3.37
C THR A 9 -0.22 5.83 4.83
N LYS A 10 1.05 5.54 5.11
CA LYS A 10 1.60 5.45 6.47
C LYS A 10 2.81 6.34 6.63
N GLY A 11 2.89 7.09 7.72
CA GLY A 11 4.10 7.84 8.06
C GLY A 11 5.24 6.88 8.40
N TYR A 12 6.39 7.03 7.74
CA TYR A 12 7.59 6.25 8.01
C TYR A 12 8.52 7.01 8.97
N GLY A 13 8.62 6.48 10.19
CA GLY A 13 9.46 7.01 11.27
C GLY A 13 10.79 6.28 11.47
N GLY A 14 11.30 5.56 10.45
CA GLY A 14 12.53 4.75 10.58
C GLY A 14 12.27 3.24 10.68
N CYS A 15 11.05 2.82 11.01
CA CYS A 15 10.64 1.42 11.00
C CYS A 15 9.40 1.22 10.11
N VAL A 16 9.44 0.18 9.28
CA VAL A 16 8.29 -0.28 8.50
C VAL A 16 7.65 -1.43 9.27
N LEU A 17 6.32 -1.49 9.28
CA LEU A 17 5.56 -2.60 9.89
C LEU A 17 4.79 -3.37 8.80
N PRO A 18 5.45 -4.21 7.97
CA PRO A 18 4.83 -4.79 6.78
C PRO A 18 3.61 -5.64 7.09
N GLY A 19 3.67 -6.47 8.15
CA GLY A 19 2.55 -7.33 8.53
C GLY A 19 1.32 -6.52 8.98
N GLN A 20 1.50 -5.57 9.90
CA GLN A 20 0.39 -4.75 10.39
C GLN A 20 -0.21 -3.90 9.26
N TRP A 21 0.62 -3.14 8.54
CA TRP A 21 0.13 -2.20 7.53
C TRP A 21 -0.44 -2.93 6.30
N GLY A 22 0.11 -4.09 5.97
CA GLY A 22 -0.43 -4.97 4.92
C GLY A 22 -1.82 -5.50 5.28
N ASN A 23 -1.99 -6.07 6.48
CA ASN A 23 -3.30 -6.54 6.97
C ASN A 23 -4.35 -5.43 6.97
N GLU A 24 -3.94 -4.25 7.41
CA GLU A 24 -4.76 -3.04 7.37
C GLU A 24 -5.16 -2.66 5.93
N ALA A 25 -4.24 -2.70 4.95
CA ALA A 25 -4.56 -2.42 3.55
C ALA A 25 -5.49 -3.48 2.94
N HIS A 26 -5.30 -4.76 3.29
CA HIS A 26 -6.17 -5.86 2.84
C HIS A 26 -7.56 -5.84 3.47
N THR A 27 -7.69 -5.34 4.70
CA THR A 27 -9.00 -5.13 5.34
C THR A 27 -9.83 -4.11 4.54
N GLU A 28 -9.23 -2.97 4.18
CA GLU A 28 -9.92 -1.96 3.36
C GLU A 28 -10.16 -2.44 1.93
N MET A 29 -9.21 -3.19 1.35
CA MET A 29 -9.41 -3.87 0.07
C MET A 29 -10.66 -4.75 0.08
N GLY A 30 -10.87 -5.52 1.16
CA GLY A 30 -12.08 -6.32 1.35
C GLY A 30 -13.35 -5.47 1.48
N ASN A 31 -13.28 -4.37 2.23
CA ASN A 31 -14.40 -3.44 2.41
C ASN A 31 -14.86 -2.82 1.09
N ASP A 32 -13.91 -2.45 0.23
CA ASP A 32 -14.16 -1.77 -1.05
C ASP A 32 -14.34 -2.73 -2.23
N ASN A 33 -14.32 -4.06 -1.99
CA ASN A 33 -14.28 -5.10 -3.02
C ASN A 33 -13.20 -4.82 -4.09
N ALA A 34 -12.05 -4.32 -3.64
CA ALA A 34 -10.93 -4.00 -4.51
C ALA A 34 -10.11 -5.28 -4.81
N PRO A 35 -9.50 -5.37 -6.00
CA PRO A 35 -8.69 -6.51 -6.41
C PRO A 35 -7.28 -6.53 -5.79
N ALA A 36 -6.81 -5.41 -5.23
CA ALA A 36 -5.49 -5.31 -4.60
C ALA A 36 -5.44 -4.20 -3.54
N GLY A 37 -4.59 -4.40 -2.53
CA GLY A 37 -4.28 -3.43 -1.49
C GLY A 37 -2.78 -3.20 -1.35
N THR A 38 -2.33 -1.95 -1.30
CA THR A 38 -0.92 -1.62 -1.10
C THR A 38 -0.75 -0.48 -0.10
N VAL A 39 0.44 -0.39 0.49
CA VAL A 39 0.82 0.67 1.41
C VAL A 39 1.87 1.56 0.76
N VAL A 40 1.67 2.88 0.83
CA VAL A 40 2.74 3.86 0.62
C VAL A 40 3.29 4.28 1.97
N ALA A 41 4.54 3.91 2.24
CA ALA A 41 5.25 4.35 3.43
C ALA A 41 5.97 5.69 3.13
N ASN A 42 5.38 6.76 3.64
CA ASN A 42 5.82 8.15 3.47
C ASN A 42 7.04 8.43 4.33
N ARG A 43 8.21 8.42 3.71
CA ARG A 43 9.51 8.73 4.29
C ARG A 43 9.57 10.19 4.71
N ARG A 44 9.83 10.42 5.99
CA ARG A 44 10.01 11.77 6.54
C ARG A 44 11.11 12.51 5.78
N ALA A 45 10.85 13.78 5.46
CA ALA A 45 11.76 14.68 4.73
C ALA A 45 12.16 14.23 3.31
N VAL A 46 11.46 13.25 2.72
CA VAL A 46 11.63 12.86 1.31
C VAL A 46 10.43 13.41 0.54
N ASN A 47 10.71 14.26 -0.44
CA ASN A 47 9.70 14.85 -1.32
C ASN A 47 9.48 13.98 -2.56
N GLY A 48 8.29 14.07 -3.14
CA GLY A 48 7.91 13.34 -4.35
C GLY A 48 7.34 11.95 -4.05
N LEU A 49 6.23 11.62 -4.72
CA LEU A 49 5.52 10.34 -4.53
C LEU A 49 6.37 9.14 -4.97
N GLY A 50 7.12 9.28 -6.07
CA GLY A 50 7.98 8.21 -6.60
C GLY A 50 9.22 7.89 -5.74
N SER A 51 9.49 8.66 -4.69
CA SER A 51 10.60 8.43 -3.76
C SER A 51 10.18 7.81 -2.43
N GLN A 52 8.88 7.56 -2.27
CA GLN A 52 8.31 6.84 -1.13
C GLN A 52 8.41 5.33 -1.34
N TRP A 53 8.28 4.54 -0.28
CA TRP A 53 8.28 3.09 -0.44
C TRP A 53 6.88 2.56 -0.68
N ALA A 54 6.77 1.57 -1.55
CA ALA A 54 5.60 0.74 -1.68
C ALA A 54 5.82 -0.57 -0.93
N LEU A 55 4.80 -1.00 -0.18
CA LEU A 55 4.73 -2.33 0.41
C LEU A 55 3.50 -3.01 -0.16
N THR A 56 3.74 -4.15 -0.80
CA THR A 56 2.72 -4.92 -1.48
C THR A 56 3.10 -6.39 -1.40
N THR A 57 2.13 -7.29 -1.40
CA THR A 57 2.43 -8.72 -1.56
C THR A 57 2.69 -9.02 -3.03
N HIS A 58 3.33 -10.15 -3.33
CA HIS A 58 3.52 -10.56 -4.72
C HIS A 58 2.17 -10.80 -5.42
N SER A 59 1.18 -11.35 -4.70
CA SER A 59 -0.16 -11.57 -5.24
C SER A 59 -0.84 -10.25 -5.64
N ASP A 60 -0.73 -9.22 -4.81
CA ASP A 60 -1.25 -7.89 -5.14
C ASP A 60 -0.52 -7.30 -6.36
N LEU A 61 0.82 -7.43 -6.41
CA LEU A 61 1.61 -6.94 -7.53
C LEU A 61 1.22 -7.60 -8.86
N ALA A 62 1.00 -8.92 -8.86
CA ALA A 62 0.58 -9.66 -10.05
C ALA A 62 -0.81 -9.25 -10.58
N VAL A 63 -1.62 -8.59 -9.77
CA VAL A 63 -2.92 -8.02 -10.18
C VAL A 63 -2.77 -6.64 -10.84
N LEU A 64 -1.65 -5.96 -10.57
CA LEU A 64 -1.33 -4.61 -11.09
C LEU A 64 -0.54 -4.62 -12.41
N ASP A 65 0.03 -5.77 -12.79
CA ASP A 65 0.67 -6.04 -14.09
C ASP A 65 -0.40 -6.33 -15.17
#